data_AF-A0A4Q1CE46-F1
#
_entry.id   AF-A0A4Q1CE46-F1
#
_cell.length_a   1.000
_cell.length_b   1.000
_cell.length_c   1.000
_cell.angle_alpha   90.00
_cell.angle_beta   90.00
_cell.angle_gamma   90.00
#
_symmetry.space_group_name_H-M   'P 1'
#
loop_
_entity.id
_entity.type
_entity.pdbx_description
1 polymer ?
#
loop_
_entity_poly.entity_id
_entity_poly.type
_entity_poly.pdbx_seq_one_letter_code
_entity_poly.pdbx_strand_id
1 'polypeptide(L)'
;MKKSKIPSGVAWLLLCLLLSHSSMAQQKKNEPAKPSWITMMDDPNVNYFEAVKSFNDYWKNKEKPVEEGELFESVGDKEKEEAISRKKARLRASEPAQMYAFEYKRFIWWMREMEPFVQPDGHIKGMDERINEWRTLQQQKKLQREREKDKPKQ
;
A
#
# COMPACT_ATOMS: atom_id res chain seq x y z
N MET A 1 -42.29 42.67 -25.40
CA MET A 1 -41.72 41.54 -24.63
C MET A 1 -42.47 40.27 -25.02
N LYS A 2 -41.84 39.33 -25.74
CA LYS A 2 -42.47 38.10 -26.23
C LYS A 2 -42.44 37.04 -25.13
N LYS A 3 -43.61 36.62 -24.63
CA LYS A 3 -43.73 35.51 -23.68
C LYS A 3 -43.61 34.20 -24.45
N SER A 4 -42.49 33.50 -24.30
CA SER A 4 -42.31 32.14 -24.82
C SER A 4 -43.23 31.19 -24.06
N LYS A 5 -44.15 30.52 -24.76
CA LYS A 5 -44.98 29.44 -24.22
C LYS A 5 -44.23 28.13 -24.47
N ILE A 6 -43.71 27.53 -23.40
CA ILE A 6 -43.09 26.21 -23.46
C ILE A 6 -44.22 25.19 -23.72
N PRO A 7 -44.14 24.36 -24.77
CA PRO A 7 -45.15 23.35 -25.07
C PRO A 7 -45.20 22.31 -23.93
N SER A 8 -46.41 21.91 -23.52
CA SER A 8 -46.63 21.05 -22.33
C SER A 8 -45.83 19.74 -22.37
N GLY A 9 -45.56 19.20 -23.56
CA GLY A 9 -44.74 17.99 -23.73
C GLY A 9 -43.28 18.14 -23.28
N VAL A 10 -42.71 19.35 -23.39
CA VAL A 10 -41.33 19.63 -22.94
C VAL A 10 -41.26 19.73 -21.41
N ALA A 11 -42.33 20.20 -20.77
CA ALA A 11 -42.43 20.22 -19.31
C ALA A 11 -42.46 18.81 -18.70
N TRP A 12 -43.12 17.86 -19.36
CA TRP A 12 -43.13 16.45 -18.93
C TRP A 12 -41.78 15.74 -19.16
N LEU A 13 -41.09 16.05 -20.27
CA LEU A 13 -39.75 15.53 -20.56
C LEU A 13 -38.71 15.99 -19.53
N LEU A 14 -38.81 17.26 -19.08
CA LEU A 14 -37.96 17.79 -18.01
C LEU A 14 -38.28 17.18 -16.63
N LEU A 15 -39.55 16.84 -16.36
CA LEU A 15 -39.95 16.20 -15.10
C LEU A 15 -39.42 14.76 -14.99
N CYS A 16 -39.38 14.01 -16.08
CA CYS A 16 -38.82 12.65 -16.10
C CYS A 16 -37.29 12.62 -15.91
N LEU A 17 -36.56 13.65 -16.37
CA LEU A 17 -35.12 13.77 -16.19
C LEU A 17 -34.71 14.04 -14.73
N LEU A 18 -35.61 14.61 -13.92
CA LEU A 18 -35.36 14.91 -12.51
C LEU A 18 -35.57 13.70 -11.59
N LEU A 19 -36.35 12.70 -12.01
CA LEU A 19 -36.64 11.49 -11.21
C LEU A 19 -35.57 10.39 -11.35
N SER A 20 -34.61 10.54 -12.27
CA SER A 20 -33.51 9.57 -12.47
C SER A 20 -32.36 9.71 -11.48
N HIS A 21 -32.40 10.68 -10.57
CA HIS A 21 -31.40 10.84 -9.50
C HIS A 21 -31.80 10.08 -8.23
N SER A 22 -32.22 8.82 -8.38
CA SER A 22 -32.26 7.88 -7.25
C SER A 22 -30.82 7.61 -6.84
N SER A 23 -30.32 8.44 -5.92
CA SER A 23 -29.05 8.27 -5.21
C SER A 23 -28.97 6.81 -4.75
N MET A 24 -28.01 6.06 -5.30
CA MET A 24 -27.57 4.81 -4.68
C MET A 24 -26.88 5.19 -3.36
N ALA A 25 -27.68 5.42 -2.31
CA ALA A 25 -27.19 5.42 -0.96
C ALA A 25 -26.72 4.00 -0.66
N GLN A 26 -25.43 3.75 -0.86
CA GLN A 26 -24.80 2.49 -0.44
C GLN A 26 -25.04 2.36 1.06
N GLN A 27 -25.85 1.38 1.46
CA GLN A 27 -25.92 0.97 2.86
C GLN A 27 -24.50 0.59 3.26
N LYS A 28 -23.85 1.45 4.06
CA LYS A 28 -22.61 1.14 4.76
C LYS A 28 -22.94 -0.05 5.67
N LYS A 29 -22.77 -1.28 5.18
CA LYS A 29 -22.58 -2.43 6.05
C LYS A 29 -21.43 -2.02 6.97
N ASN A 30 -21.62 -2.15 8.28
CA ASN A 30 -20.56 -1.97 9.24
C ASN A 30 -19.49 -3.03 8.95
N GLU A 31 -18.56 -2.71 8.04
CA GLU A 31 -17.40 -3.55 7.80
C GLU A 31 -16.62 -3.61 9.11
N PRO A 32 -16.16 -4.82 9.51
CA PRO A 32 -15.28 -4.93 10.67
C PRO A 32 -14.08 -4.01 10.46
N ALA A 33 -13.71 -3.28 11.50
CA ALA A 33 -12.61 -2.34 11.43
C ALA A 33 -11.36 -3.07 10.94
N LYS A 34 -10.77 -2.58 9.85
CA LYS A 34 -9.56 -3.17 9.29
C LYS A 34 -8.42 -3.05 10.31
N PRO A 35 -7.57 -4.08 10.45
CA PRO A 35 -6.37 -3.99 11.25
C PRO A 35 -5.51 -2.77 10.86
N SER A 36 -4.95 -2.08 11.84
CA SER A 36 -4.20 -0.83 11.63
C SER A 36 -2.99 -1.01 10.71
N TRP A 37 -2.31 -2.16 10.74
CA TRP A 37 -1.18 -2.43 9.84
C TRP A 37 -1.57 -2.39 8.35
N ILE A 38 -2.84 -2.62 8.03
CA ILE A 38 -3.34 -2.53 6.64
C ILE A 38 -3.38 -1.09 6.17
N THR A 39 -3.92 -0.20 7.01
CA THR A 39 -4.06 1.23 6.69
C THR A 39 -2.72 1.97 6.79
N MET A 40 -1.81 1.48 7.63
CA MET A 40 -0.46 2.03 7.81
C MET A 40 0.38 2.00 6.51
N MET A 41 0.17 1.01 5.62
CA MET A 41 0.87 0.98 4.32
C MET A 41 0.53 2.17 3.42
N ASP A 42 -0.68 2.72 3.57
CA ASP A 42 -1.22 3.78 2.71
C ASP A 42 -0.99 5.17 3.32
N ASP A 43 -0.42 5.25 4.54
CA ASP A 43 -0.12 6.51 5.22
C ASP A 43 1.29 7.02 4.84
N PRO A 44 1.41 8.20 4.21
CA PRO A 44 2.69 8.75 3.78
C PRO A 44 3.62 9.15 4.93
N ASN A 45 3.10 9.30 6.15
CA ASN A 45 3.88 9.70 7.33
C ASN A 45 4.05 8.55 8.32
N VAL A 46 3.74 7.32 7.91
CA VAL A 46 3.86 6.15 8.78
C VAL A 46 5.30 5.93 9.21
N ASN A 47 5.51 5.66 10.50
CA ASN A 47 6.79 5.16 10.97
C ASN A 47 6.91 3.67 10.63
N TYR A 48 8.00 3.30 9.96
CA TYR A 48 8.25 1.93 9.52
C TYR A 48 8.22 0.92 10.67
N PHE A 49 8.88 1.24 11.79
CA PHE A 49 8.96 0.32 12.93
C PHE A 49 7.61 0.16 13.62
N GLU A 50 6.80 1.21 13.68
CA GLU A 50 5.44 1.13 14.23
C GLU A 50 4.53 0.25 13.35
N ALA A 51 4.61 0.40 12.03
CA ALA A 51 3.87 -0.44 11.09
C ALA A 51 4.26 -1.92 11.23
N VAL A 52 5.58 -2.21 11.27
CA VAL A 52 6.10 -3.58 11.43
C VAL A 52 5.71 -4.16 12.77
N LYS A 53 5.75 -3.36 13.85
CA LYS A 53 5.29 -3.78 15.17
C LYS A 53 3.79 -4.13 15.15
N SER A 54 2.96 -3.27 14.58
CA SER A 54 1.52 -3.48 14.44
C SER A 54 1.21 -4.77 13.67
N PHE A 55 1.92 -5.02 12.57
CA PHE A 55 1.81 -6.25 11.79
C PHE A 55 2.19 -7.48 12.62
N ASN A 56 3.35 -7.45 13.28
CA ASN A 56 3.82 -8.57 14.11
C ASN A 56 2.88 -8.86 15.27
N ASP A 57 2.39 -7.83 15.96
CA ASP A 57 1.43 -7.97 17.06
C ASP A 57 0.12 -8.60 16.58
N TYR A 58 -0.38 -8.20 15.41
CA TYR A 58 -1.58 -8.78 14.83
C TYR A 58 -1.39 -10.27 14.51
N TRP A 59 -0.25 -10.65 13.91
CA TRP A 59 0.00 -12.04 13.46
C TRP A 59 0.63 -12.95 14.52
N LYS A 60 1.01 -12.44 15.70
CA LYS A 60 1.74 -13.18 16.75
C LYS A 60 1.12 -14.54 17.12
N ASN A 61 -0.21 -14.60 17.18
CA ASN A 61 -0.96 -15.80 17.57
C ASN A 61 -1.85 -16.32 16.43
N LYS A 62 -1.53 -15.98 15.18
CA LYS A 62 -2.32 -16.36 14.00
C LYS A 62 -1.44 -17.12 13.01
N GLU A 63 -2.04 -18.07 12.30
CA GLU A 63 -1.33 -18.75 11.21
C GLU A 63 -1.20 -17.78 10.03
N LYS A 64 0.03 -17.57 9.54
CA LYS A 64 0.33 -16.65 8.45
C LYS A 64 0.04 -17.29 7.09
N PRO A 65 -0.40 -16.52 6.07
CA PRO A 65 -0.55 -17.00 4.70
C PRO A 65 0.74 -17.62 4.13
N VAL A 66 0.61 -18.50 3.13
CA VAL A 66 1.77 -19.06 2.42
C VAL A 66 2.35 -18.01 1.48
N GLU A 67 3.65 -17.77 1.59
CA GLU A 67 4.41 -16.89 0.71
C GLU A 67 4.92 -17.61 -0.54
N GLU A 68 5.25 -16.85 -1.59
CA GLU A 68 5.73 -17.41 -2.86
C GLU A 68 7.10 -18.07 -2.72
N GLY A 69 7.98 -17.50 -1.88
CA GLY A 69 9.30 -18.09 -1.59
C GLY A 69 9.19 -19.51 -1.01
N GLU A 70 8.26 -19.72 -0.08
CA GLU A 70 8.00 -21.06 0.48
C GLU A 70 7.60 -22.05 -0.63
N LEU A 71 6.78 -21.61 -1.58
CA LEU A 71 6.36 -22.46 -2.69
C LEU A 71 7.53 -22.81 -3.60
N PHE A 72 8.36 -21.83 -3.99
CA PHE A 72 9.53 -22.06 -4.84
C PHE A 72 10.56 -22.98 -4.17
N GLU A 73 10.82 -22.80 -2.88
CA GLU A 73 11.78 -23.62 -2.11
C GLU A 73 11.31 -25.07 -1.91
N SER A 74 10.02 -25.32 -2.05
CA SER A 74 9.45 -26.67 -1.93
C SER A 74 9.59 -27.50 -3.20
N VAL A 75 9.74 -26.88 -4.37
CA VAL A 75 9.70 -27.58 -5.66
C VAL A 75 10.79 -28.65 -5.72
N GLY A 76 10.40 -29.90 -5.93
CA GLY A 76 11.31 -31.04 -6.04
C GLY A 76 11.64 -31.72 -4.70
N ASP A 77 11.12 -31.19 -3.58
CA ASP A 77 11.20 -31.80 -2.26
C ASP A 77 9.79 -32.23 -1.81
N LYS A 78 9.51 -33.53 -1.91
CA LYS A 78 8.18 -34.10 -1.59
C LYS A 78 7.74 -33.81 -0.17
N GLU A 79 8.67 -33.80 0.80
CA GLU A 79 8.33 -33.54 2.19
C GLU A 79 7.86 -32.10 2.39
N LYS A 80 8.55 -31.15 1.76
CA LYS A 80 8.18 -29.73 1.80
C LYS A 80 6.90 -29.44 1.03
N GLU A 81 6.71 -30.05 -0.13
CA GLU A 81 5.47 -29.90 -0.92
C GLU A 81 4.25 -30.38 -0.13
N GLU A 82 4.35 -31.54 0.54
CA GLU A 82 3.30 -32.04 1.40
C GLU A 82 3.07 -31.15 2.63
N ALA A 83 4.14 -30.62 3.24
CA ALA A 83 4.02 -29.69 4.36
C ALA A 83 3.27 -28.41 3.97
N ILE A 84 3.54 -27.87 2.79
CA ILE A 84 2.83 -26.71 2.22
C ILE A 84 1.38 -27.06 1.92
N SER A 85 1.11 -28.24 1.37
CA SER A 85 -0.27 -28.71 1.12
C SER A 85 -1.08 -28.77 2.43
N ARG A 86 -0.51 -29.36 3.49
CA ARG A 86 -1.11 -29.41 4.84
C ARG A 86 -1.30 -28.02 5.44
N LYS A 87 -0.35 -27.10 5.25
CA LYS A 87 -0.48 -25.68 5.67
C LYS A 87 -1.62 -24.99 4.93
N LYS A 88 -1.69 -25.11 3.59
CA LYS A 88 -2.78 -24.55 2.78
C LYS A 88 -4.15 -25.06 3.21
N ALA A 89 -4.27 -26.35 3.55
CA ALA A 89 -5.52 -26.92 4.07
C ALA A 89 -5.95 -26.28 5.41
N ARG A 90 -5.01 -26.08 6.34
CA ARG A 90 -5.24 -25.40 7.62
C ARG A 90 -5.60 -23.92 7.45
N LEU A 91 -4.91 -23.23 6.54
CA LEU A 91 -5.19 -21.82 6.24
C LEU A 91 -6.57 -21.61 5.62
N ARG A 92 -7.06 -22.55 4.80
CA ARG A 92 -8.45 -22.53 4.30
C ARG A 92 -9.49 -22.64 5.42
N ALA A 93 -9.12 -23.20 6.58
CA ALA A 93 -9.96 -23.24 7.77
C ALA A 93 -9.74 -22.03 8.70
N SER A 94 -8.75 -21.17 8.41
CA SER A 94 -8.38 -20.02 9.23
C SER A 94 -8.89 -18.72 8.62
N GLU A 95 -9.91 -18.14 9.24
CA GLU A 95 -10.58 -16.91 8.78
C GLU A 95 -9.62 -15.74 8.51
N PRO A 96 -8.68 -15.36 9.41
CA PRO A 96 -7.83 -14.19 9.18
C PRO A 96 -6.79 -14.38 8.06
N ALA A 97 -6.27 -15.60 7.93
CA ALA A 97 -5.27 -15.92 6.92
C ALA A 97 -5.87 -15.89 5.51
N GLN A 98 -7.13 -16.29 5.37
CA GLN A 98 -7.85 -16.20 4.11
C GLN A 98 -8.34 -14.77 3.84
N MET A 99 -8.88 -14.10 4.85
CA MET A 99 -9.43 -12.75 4.74
C MET A 99 -8.38 -11.71 4.35
N TYR A 100 -7.19 -11.78 4.95
CA TYR A 100 -6.13 -10.78 4.76
C TYR A 100 -4.92 -11.33 3.98
N ALA A 101 -5.09 -12.40 3.19
CA ALA A 101 -4.01 -13.00 2.41
C ALA A 101 -3.36 -11.99 1.46
N PHE A 102 -4.18 -11.16 0.80
CA PHE A 102 -3.73 -10.17 -0.14
C PHE A 102 -2.97 -9.03 0.56
N GLU A 103 -3.55 -8.47 1.62
CA GLU A 103 -2.94 -7.40 2.40
C GLU A 103 -1.66 -7.87 3.07
N TYR A 104 -1.60 -9.11 3.56
CA TYR A 104 -0.39 -9.71 4.10
C TYR A 104 0.73 -9.67 3.07
N LYS A 105 0.48 -10.17 1.85
CA LYS A 105 1.47 -10.11 0.76
C LYS A 105 1.86 -8.67 0.43
N ARG A 106 0.88 -7.77 0.35
CA ARG A 106 1.11 -6.34 0.11
C ARG A 106 2.04 -5.74 1.17
N PHE A 107 1.86 -6.10 2.44
CA PHE A 107 2.67 -5.62 3.55
C PHE A 107 4.10 -6.14 3.49
N ILE A 108 4.29 -7.44 3.21
CA ILE A 108 5.63 -8.02 3.03
C ILE A 108 6.38 -7.32 1.89
N TRP A 109 5.69 -7.05 0.77
CA TRP A 109 6.26 -6.28 -0.34
C TRP A 109 6.59 -4.85 0.06
N TRP A 110 5.66 -4.15 0.72
CA TRP A 110 5.88 -2.81 1.22
C TRP A 110 7.09 -2.74 2.16
N MET A 111 7.26 -3.71 3.05
CA MET A 111 8.44 -3.77 3.93
C MET A 111 9.75 -3.81 3.13
N ARG A 112 9.84 -4.71 2.16
CA ARG A 112 11.03 -4.87 1.30
C ARG A 112 11.31 -3.64 0.45
N GLU A 113 10.26 -3.01 -0.07
CA GLU A 113 10.36 -1.80 -0.91
C GLU A 113 10.81 -0.59 -0.07
N MET A 114 10.31 -0.45 1.16
CA MET A 114 10.60 0.70 2.01
C MET A 114 11.90 0.57 2.77
N GLU A 115 12.33 -0.65 3.12
CA GLU A 115 13.54 -0.93 3.92
C GLU A 115 14.78 -0.12 3.52
N PRO A 116 15.15 0.02 2.22
CA PRO A 116 16.31 0.82 1.81
C PRO A 116 16.20 2.32 2.11
N PHE A 117 14.99 2.81 2.37
CA PHE A 117 14.67 4.21 2.59
C PHE A 117 14.40 4.54 4.06
N VAL A 118 14.37 3.53 4.93
CA VAL A 118 14.14 3.69 6.38
C VAL A 118 15.35 4.35 7.04
N GLN A 119 15.09 5.38 7.83
CA GLN A 119 16.07 6.04 8.68
C GLN A 119 16.20 5.34 10.04
N PRO A 120 17.26 5.61 10.82
CA PRO A 120 17.45 4.97 12.13
C PRO A 120 16.32 5.18 13.15
N ASP A 121 15.53 6.25 12.99
CA ASP A 121 14.36 6.58 13.81
C ASP A 121 13.05 5.94 13.30
N GLY A 122 13.10 5.25 12.15
CA GLY A 122 11.95 4.62 11.51
C GLY A 122 11.21 5.51 10.51
N HIS A 123 11.66 6.74 10.28
CA HIS A 123 11.14 7.60 9.21
C HIS A 123 11.46 6.99 7.84
N ILE A 124 10.48 6.97 6.94
CA ILE A 124 10.68 6.49 5.56
C ILE A 124 10.95 7.69 4.67
N LYS A 125 12.10 7.70 4.01
CA LYS A 125 12.46 8.80 3.11
C LYS A 125 11.47 8.94 1.96
N GLY A 126 10.82 10.10 1.90
CA GLY A 126 9.92 10.47 0.83
C GLY A 126 10.65 10.66 -0.51
N MET A 127 9.89 10.75 -1.60
CA MET A 127 10.48 11.02 -2.93
C MET A 127 11.24 12.35 -2.96
N ASP A 128 10.65 13.41 -2.39
CA ASP A 128 11.26 14.75 -2.41
C ASP A 128 12.56 14.81 -1.60
N GLU A 129 12.61 14.13 -0.45
CA GLU A 129 13.82 14.01 0.37
C GLU A 129 14.93 13.32 -0.42
N ARG A 130 14.62 12.20 -1.09
CA ARG A 130 15.59 11.48 -1.93
C ARG A 130 16.11 12.34 -3.08
N ILE A 131 15.24 13.10 -3.74
CA ILE A 131 15.64 14.02 -4.81
C ILE A 131 16.56 15.12 -4.27
N ASN A 132 16.26 15.68 -3.09
CA ASN A 132 17.05 16.74 -2.49
C ASN A 132 18.43 16.25 -2.04
N GLU A 133 18.53 15.04 -1.49
CA GLU A 133 19.81 14.41 -1.17
C GLU A 133 20.66 14.22 -2.42
N TRP A 134 20.06 13.70 -3.50
CA TRP A 134 20.76 13.55 -4.77
C TRP A 134 21.28 14.90 -5.30
N ARG A 135 20.46 15.95 -5.31
CA ARG A 135 20.87 17.30 -5.75
C ARG A 135 22.04 17.82 -4.91
N THR A 136 21.96 17.64 -3.60
CA THR A 136 23.01 18.06 -2.65
C THR A 136 24.32 17.34 -2.92
N LEU A 137 24.27 16.02 -3.14
CA LEU A 137 25.45 15.22 -3.49
C LEU A 137 26.09 15.68 -4.81
N GLN A 138 25.28 16.03 -5.82
CA GLN A 138 25.81 16.57 -7.08
C GLN A 138 26.53 17.91 -6.89
N GLN A 139 25.94 18.82 -6.11
CA GLN A 139 26.55 20.12 -5.80
C GLN A 139 27.86 19.95 -5.03
N GLN A 140 27.89 19.09 -4.01
CA GLN A 140 29.10 18.81 -3.25
C GLN A 140 30.22 18.23 -4.12
N LYS A 141 29.90 17.28 -5.01
CA LYS A 141 30.87 16.72 -5.97
C LYS A 141 31.44 17.80 -6.89
N LYS A 142 30.60 18.74 -7.36
CA LYS A 142 31.06 19.86 -8.19
C LYS A 142 32.05 20.75 -7.42
N LEU A 143 31.69 21.16 -6.20
CA LEU A 143 32.55 21.98 -5.34
C LEU A 143 33.86 21.28 -4.95
N GLN A 144 33.84 19.96 -4.74
CA GLN A 144 35.05 19.18 -4.48
C GLN A 144 36.01 19.21 -5.68
N ARG A 145 35.50 18.97 -6.90
CA ARG A 145 36.30 19.04 -8.13
C ARG A 145 36.90 20.42 -8.36
N GLU A 146 36.15 21.48 -8.06
CA GLU A 146 36.66 22.86 -8.16
C GLU A 146 37.80 23.09 -7.17
N ARG A 147 37.61 22.71 -5.89
CA ARG A 147 38.68 22.79 -4.87
C ARG A 147 39.92 21.95 -5.21
N GLU A 148 39.75 20.81 -5.86
CA GLU A 148 40.88 19.96 -6.29
C GLU A 148 41.66 20.58 -7.45
N LYS A 149 41.00 21.30 -8.36
CA LYS A 149 41.68 22.05 -9.43
C LYS A 149 42.49 23.22 -8.88
N ASP A 150 42.00 23.84 -7.82
CA ASP A 150 42.65 25.00 -7.18
C ASP A 150 43.78 24.59 -6.22
N LYS A 151 43.97 23.30 -5.93
CA LYS A 151 45.10 22.83 -5.13
C LYS A 151 46.40 22.91 -5.95
N PRO A 152 47.46 23.56 -5.43
CA PRO A 152 48.74 23.61 -6.11
C PRO A 152 49.30 22.20 -6.28
N LYS A 153 49.79 21.88 -7.49
CA LYS A 153 50.51 20.64 -7.75
C LYS A 153 51.82 20.67 -6.95
N GLN A 154 51.95 19.75 -5.99
CA GLN A 154 53.22 19.45 -5.32
C GLN A 154 54.16 18.72 -6.28
#